data_AF-A0A2G6JAW0-F1
#
_entry.id   AF-A0A2G6JAW0-F1
#
_cell.length_a   1.000
_cell.length_b   1.000
_cell.length_c   1.000
_cell.angle_alpha   90.00
_cell.angle_beta   90.00
_cell.angle_gamma   90.00
#
_symmetry.space_group_name_H-M   'P 1'
#
loop_
_entity.id
_entity.type
_entity.pdbx_description
1 polymer ?
#
loop_
_entity_poly.entity_id
_entity_poly.type
_entity_poly.pdbx_seq_one_letter_code
_entity_poly.pdbx_strand_id
1 'polypeptide(L)'
;MRKLFICLLVLAGSGCASLSREECVTGDWYGIGYRDGIQGQVESHVSGHQEACSAYQIKLDLDDYIRGREQGLKIYCKPDNGYRQGVVERATIMFAQKKMKLLF
;
A
#
# COMPACT_ATOMS: atom_id res chain seq x y z
N MET A 1 -16.93 -35.76 10.39
CA MET A 1 -16.73 -35.51 8.94
C MET A 1 -17.50 -34.30 8.41
N ARG A 2 -18.80 -34.11 8.74
CA ARG A 2 -19.60 -32.95 8.24
C ARG A 2 -19.24 -31.59 8.87
N LYS A 3 -18.61 -31.57 10.06
CA LYS A 3 -18.16 -30.33 10.73
C LYS A 3 -16.81 -29.81 10.24
N LEU A 4 -16.00 -30.65 9.58
CA LEU A 4 -14.69 -30.23 9.05
C LEU A 4 -14.80 -29.38 7.78
N PHE A 5 -15.87 -29.57 7.01
CA PHE A 5 -16.12 -28.83 5.77
C PHE A 5 -16.55 -27.37 6.00
N ILE A 6 -17.06 -27.03 7.19
CA ILE A 6 -17.53 -25.67 7.49
C ILE A 6 -16.35 -24.73 7.81
N CYS A 7 -15.24 -25.25 8.37
CA CYS A 7 -14.06 -24.43 8.63
C CYS A 7 -13.24 -24.11 7.36
N LEU A 8 -13.35 -24.90 6.30
CA LEU A 8 -12.55 -24.72 5.09
C LEU A 8 -13.08 -23.62 4.15
N LEU A 9 -14.34 -23.22 4.30
CA LEU A 9 -15.01 -22.26 3.41
C LEU A 9 -14.88 -20.79 3.84
N VAL A 10 -14.37 -20.54 5.05
CA VAL A 10 -14.16 -19.17 5.58
C VAL A 10 -12.81 -18.57 5.15
N LEU A 11 -11.95 -19.35 4.47
CA LEU A 11 -10.70 -18.86 3.88
C LEU A 11 -10.87 -18.35 2.42
N ALA A 12 -12.09 -18.02 2.00
CA ALA A 12 -12.30 -17.32 0.73
C ALA A 12 -11.79 -15.88 0.90
N GLY A 13 -10.59 -15.64 0.37
CA GLY A 13 -9.77 -14.47 0.63
C GLY A 13 -10.48 -13.14 0.45
N SER A 14 -10.43 -12.32 1.50
CA SER A 14 -10.34 -10.88 1.34
C SER A 14 -9.00 -10.58 0.66
N GLY A 15 -8.97 -10.59 -0.68
CA GLY A 15 -7.90 -9.90 -1.39
C GLY A 15 -7.83 -8.49 -0.83
N CYS A 16 -6.65 -8.05 -0.39
CA CYS A 16 -6.48 -6.72 0.16
C CYS A 16 -6.65 -5.72 -1.00
N ALA A 17 -7.90 -5.36 -1.31
CA ALA A 17 -8.20 -4.32 -2.28
C ALA A 17 -7.66 -3.01 -1.71
N SER A 18 -6.86 -2.30 -2.50
CA SER A 18 -6.21 -1.07 -2.04
C SER A 18 -7.18 0.10 -1.89
N LEU A 19 -8.37 0.02 -2.49
CA LEU A 19 -9.48 0.97 -2.36
C LEU A 19 -10.82 0.24 -2.22
N SER A 20 -11.75 0.86 -1.48
CA SER A 20 -13.14 0.41 -1.45
C SER A 20 -13.92 0.84 -2.70
N ARG A 21 -15.10 0.24 -2.90
CA ARG A 21 -16.03 0.66 -3.96
C ARG A 21 -16.41 2.12 -3.82
N GLU A 22 -16.66 2.58 -2.59
CA GLU A 22 -17.05 3.96 -2.29
C GLU A 22 -15.93 4.95 -2.63
N GLU A 23 -14.67 4.59 -2.36
CA GLU A 23 -13.51 5.40 -2.76
C GLU A 23 -13.38 5.48 -4.27
N CYS A 24 -13.54 4.35 -4.98
CA CYS A 24 -13.54 4.33 -6.45
C CYS A 24 -14.66 5.21 -7.03
N VAL A 25 -15.88 5.13 -6.47
CA VAL A 25 -17.05 5.90 -6.94
C VAL A 25 -16.88 7.39 -6.63
N THR A 26 -16.29 7.74 -5.50
CA THR A 26 -16.00 9.13 -5.15
C THR A 26 -15.04 9.75 -6.16
N GLY A 27 -14.04 9.00 -6.61
CA GLY A 27 -13.15 9.41 -7.69
C GLY A 27 -12.23 10.59 -7.35
N ASP A 28 -11.96 10.84 -6.06
CA ASP A 28 -10.99 11.84 -5.60
C ASP A 28 -9.54 11.34 -5.82
N TRP A 29 -9.14 11.26 -7.08
CA TRP A 29 -7.84 10.72 -7.47
C TRP A 29 -6.68 11.57 -6.98
N TYR A 30 -6.80 12.90 -7.01
CA TYR A 30 -5.86 13.80 -6.37
C TYR A 30 -5.68 13.51 -4.87
N GLY A 31 -6.77 13.41 -4.11
CA GLY A 31 -6.70 13.15 -2.67
C GLY A 31 -6.13 11.78 -2.35
N ILE A 32 -6.47 10.74 -3.13
CA ILE A 32 -5.87 9.41 -3.02
C ILE A 32 -4.36 9.49 -3.28
N GLY A 33 -3.95 10.13 -4.38
CA GLY A 33 -2.55 10.34 -4.72
C GLY A 33 -1.80 11.09 -3.62
N TYR A 34 -2.38 12.17 -3.10
CA TYR A 34 -1.80 12.93 -2.00
C TYR A 34 -1.57 12.07 -0.76
N ARG A 35 -2.55 11.23 -0.37
CA ARG A 35 -2.41 10.29 0.76
C ARG A 35 -1.29 9.28 0.53
N ASP A 36 -1.19 8.72 -0.67
CA ASP A 36 -0.11 7.81 -1.03
C ASP A 36 1.26 8.50 -0.97
N GLY A 37 1.32 9.75 -1.44
CA GLY A 37 2.53 10.58 -1.41
C GLY A 37 3.01 10.88 0.01
N ILE A 38 2.12 11.29 0.93
CA ILE A 38 2.50 11.55 2.33
C ILE A 38 2.91 10.29 3.09
N GLN A 39 2.46 9.11 2.63
CA GLN A 39 2.86 7.81 3.18
C GLN A 39 4.17 7.30 2.56
N GLY A 40 4.63 7.93 1.47
CA GLY A 40 5.83 7.50 0.74
C GLY A 40 5.60 6.19 -0.03
N GLN A 41 4.38 5.92 -0.47
CA GLN A 41 4.09 4.74 -1.26
C GLN A 41 4.89 4.75 -2.57
N VAL A 42 5.40 3.58 -2.95
CA VAL A 42 6.14 3.40 -4.19
C VAL A 42 5.24 3.65 -5.40
N GLU A 43 5.83 4.01 -6.53
CA GLU A 43 5.07 4.37 -7.74
C GLU A 43 4.14 3.25 -8.22
N SER A 44 4.56 1.99 -8.09
CA SER A 44 3.75 0.83 -8.44
C SER A 44 2.50 0.65 -7.58
N HIS A 45 2.35 1.36 -6.45
CA HIS A 45 1.17 1.24 -5.59
C HIS A 45 -0.14 1.60 -6.32
N VAL A 46 -0.09 2.54 -7.28
CA VAL A 46 -1.26 2.96 -8.06
C VAL A 46 -1.87 1.83 -8.91
N SER A 47 -1.08 0.82 -9.29
CA SER A 47 -1.61 -0.31 -10.06
C SER A 47 -2.61 -1.13 -9.26
N GLY A 48 -2.40 -1.26 -7.94
CA GLY A 48 -3.37 -1.88 -7.05
C GLY A 48 -4.69 -1.12 -7.01
N HIS A 49 -4.64 0.22 -7.00
CA HIS A 49 -5.83 1.07 -7.05
C HIS A 49 -6.60 0.89 -8.36
N GLN A 50 -5.87 0.85 -9.48
CA GLN A 50 -6.46 0.59 -10.79
C GLN A 50 -7.07 -0.82 -10.87
N GLU A 51 -6.43 -1.83 -10.29
CA GLU A 51 -6.97 -3.19 -10.22
C GLU A 51 -8.27 -3.22 -9.39
N ALA A 52 -8.25 -2.65 -8.19
CA ALA A 52 -9.41 -2.60 -7.30
C ALA A 52 -10.62 -1.92 -7.95
N CYS A 53 -10.42 -0.76 -8.59
CA CYS A 53 -11.52 -0.01 -9.20
C CYS A 53 -11.98 -0.57 -10.55
N SER A 54 -11.13 -1.34 -11.25
CA SER A 54 -11.52 -2.02 -12.49
C SER A 54 -12.61 -3.07 -12.28
N ALA A 55 -12.68 -3.69 -11.09
CA ALA A 55 -13.75 -4.61 -10.70
C ALA A 55 -15.13 -3.93 -10.71
N TYR A 56 -15.18 -2.61 -10.60
CA TYR A 56 -16.38 -1.78 -10.67
C TYR A 56 -16.50 -1.02 -11.98
N GLN A 57 -15.68 -1.34 -12.98
CA GLN A 57 -15.59 -0.66 -14.28
C GLN A 57 -15.26 0.84 -14.18
N ILE A 58 -14.59 1.24 -13.10
CA ILE A 58 -14.14 2.62 -12.89
C ILE A 58 -12.68 2.73 -13.31
N LYS A 59 -12.37 3.75 -14.12
CA LYS A 59 -11.02 4.03 -14.61
C LYS A 59 -10.33 5.08 -13.72
N LEU A 60 -9.07 4.84 -13.40
CA LEU A 60 -8.19 5.80 -12.72
C LEU A 60 -7.96 7.03 -13.61
N ASP A 61 -8.10 8.23 -13.04
CA ASP A 61 -7.47 9.43 -13.58
C ASP A 61 -6.01 9.48 -13.09
N LEU A 62 -5.10 8.99 -13.94
CA LEU A 62 -3.69 8.85 -13.60
C LEU A 62 -3.03 10.22 -13.40
N ASP A 63 -3.37 11.21 -14.24
CA ASP A 63 -2.74 12.52 -14.18
C ASP A 63 -3.12 13.23 -12.89
N ASP A 64 -4.40 13.15 -12.48
CA ASP A 64 -4.85 13.73 -11.23
C ASP A 64 -4.23 13.06 -10.00
N TYR A 65 -4.15 11.71 -10.01
CA TYR A 65 -3.45 10.94 -8.98
C TYR A 65 -1.97 11.34 -8.88
N ILE A 66 -1.25 11.44 -10.00
CA ILE A 66 0.18 11.80 -10.00
C ILE A 66 0.37 13.20 -9.41
N ARG A 67 -0.44 14.19 -9.79
CA ARG A 67 -0.36 15.55 -9.21
C ARG A 67 -0.55 15.54 -7.70
N GLY A 68 -1.52 14.77 -7.21
CA GLY A 68 -1.72 14.57 -5.77
C GLY A 68 -0.49 13.95 -5.11
N ARG A 69 0.01 12.85 -5.67
CA ARG A 69 1.16 12.10 -5.15
C ARG A 69 2.41 12.93 -5.08
N GLU A 70 2.74 13.67 -6.13
CA GLU A 70 3.88 14.59 -6.14
C GLU A 70 3.77 15.64 -5.03
N GLN A 71 2.56 16.17 -4.79
CA GLN A 71 2.36 17.14 -3.71
C GLN A 71 2.52 16.49 -2.33
N GLY A 72 2.02 15.27 -2.13
CA GLY A 72 2.21 14.53 -0.89
C GLY A 72 3.67 14.16 -0.63
N LEU A 73 4.42 13.79 -1.68
CA LEU A 73 5.83 13.44 -1.59
C LEU A 73 6.69 14.62 -1.12
N LYS A 74 6.32 15.87 -1.39
CA LYS A 74 7.02 17.04 -0.81
C LYS A 74 6.98 17.07 0.71
N ILE A 75 5.97 16.45 1.33
CA ILE A 75 5.85 16.30 2.78
C ILE A 75 6.69 15.11 3.27
N TYR A 76 6.66 14.00 2.54
CA TYR A 76 7.37 12.77 2.91
C TYR A 76 8.89 12.87 2.71
N CYS A 77 9.35 13.43 1.58
CA CYS A 77 10.74 13.52 1.15
C CYS A 77 11.49 14.66 1.84
N LYS A 78 11.51 14.63 3.17
CA LYS A 78 12.31 15.53 4.01
C LYS A 78 13.57 14.84 4.52
N PRO A 79 14.69 15.58 4.71
CA PRO A 79 15.93 15.00 5.23
C PRO A 79 15.76 14.18 6.51
N ASP A 80 14.96 14.67 7.46
CA ASP A 80 14.69 13.96 8.72
C ASP A 80 13.98 12.62 8.51
N ASN A 81 13.06 12.56 7.55
CA ASN A 81 12.37 11.31 7.21
C ASN A 81 13.32 10.35 6.49
N GLY A 82 14.18 10.86 5.60
CA GLY A 82 15.24 10.06 4.96
C GLY A 82 16.22 9.47 5.98
N TYR A 83 16.68 10.26 6.96
CA TYR A 83 17.53 9.78 8.04
C TYR A 83 16.82 8.69 8.87
N ARG A 84 15.58 8.95 9.29
CA ARG A 84 14.77 7.99 10.05
C ARG A 84 14.63 6.67 9.31
N GLN A 85 14.31 6.69 8.02
CA GLN A 85 14.19 5.47 7.23
C GLN A 85 15.52 4.72 7.10
N GLY A 86 16.62 5.42 6.84
CA GLY A 86 17.95 4.78 6.80
C GLY A 86 18.36 4.13 8.12
N VAL A 87 18.00 4.72 9.26
CA VAL A 87 18.26 4.13 10.59
C VAL A 87 17.38 2.90 10.83
N VAL A 88 16.08 2.97 10.50
CA VAL A 88 15.15 1.83 10.64
C VAL A 88 15.59 0.67 9.75
N GLU A 89 15.91 0.92 8.49
CA GLU A 89 16.39 -0.14 7.57
C GLU A 89 17.68 -0.78 8.06
N ARG A 90 18.65 0.03 8.54
CA ARG A 90 19.88 -0.48 9.14
C ARG A 90 19.60 -1.36 10.37
N ALA A 91 18.65 -0.96 11.21
CA ALA A 91 18.24 -1.76 12.36
C ALA A 91 17.60 -3.08 11.92
N THR A 92 16.72 -3.08 10.92
CA THR A 92 16.09 -4.29 10.37
C THR A 92 17.12 -5.27 9.83
N ILE A 93 18.13 -4.79 9.08
CA ILE A 93 19.24 -5.62 8.60
C ILE A 93 20.02 -6.22 9.78
N MET A 94 20.34 -5.43 10.80
CA MET A 94 21.02 -5.94 12.00
C MET A 94 20.20 -7.00 12.74
N PHE A 95 18.89 -6.83 12.87
CA PHE A 95 18.01 -7.84 13.49
C PHE A 95 17.93 -9.12 12.66
N ALA A 96 17.82 -9.02 11.33
CA ALA A 96 17.82 -10.17 10.43
C ALA A 96 19.15 -10.94 10.53
N GLN A 97 20.29 -10.24 10.52
CA GLN A 97 21.62 -10.87 10.70
C GLN A 97 21.78 -11.52 12.07
N LYS A 98 21.32 -10.87 13.14
CA LYS A 98 21.39 -11.43 14.49
C LYS A 98 20.50 -12.66 14.65
N LYS A 99 19.30 -12.66 14.05
CA LYS A 99 18.38 -13.80 14.06
C LYS A 99 18.93 -14.97 13.24
N MET A 100 19.60 -14.70 12.11
CA MET A 100 20.29 -15.74 11.33
C MET A 100 21.48 -16.33 12.09
N LYS A 101 22.23 -15.54 12.85
CA LYS A 101 23.34 -16.03 13.69
C LYS A 101 22.91 -16.82 14.94
N LEU A 102 21.64 -16.73 15.34
CA LEU A 102 21.05 -17.53 16.42
C LEU A 102 20.39 -18.82 15.91
N LEU A 103 20.33 -19.01 14.60
CA LEU A 103 19.80 -20.21 13.93
C LEU A 103 20.92 -21.15 13.44
N PHE A 104 22.18 -20.84 13.77
CA PHE A 104 23.37 -21.69 13.58
C PHE A 104 24.12 -21.84 14.90
#